data_AF-A0A259LKI1-F1
#
_entry.id   AF-A0A259LKI1-F1
#
_cell.length_a   1.000
_cell.length_b   1.000
_cell.length_c   1.000
_cell.angle_alpha   90.00
_cell.angle_beta   90.00
_cell.angle_gamma   90.00
#
_symmetry.space_group_name_H-M   'P 1'
#
loop_
_entity.id
_entity.type
_entity.pdbx_description
1 polymer ?
#
loop_
_entity_poly.entity_id
_entity_poly.type
_entity_poly.pdbx_seq_one_letter_code
_entity_poly.pdbx_strand_id
1 'polypeptide(L)'
;MTFPAQIRIPATYMRGGTSKGVFFRLQDLPEACQVPGPARDKLLLRVIGSPDPYEKQIDGLGNATSSTSKTVILAAPTQPDHDVDYLFGQVAIDKPFVDWSGNCGNLTAAVGAFAISGGFVDKARIPDNGICTVRIWQANIRKTIVAHVPINNGEVQETG
;
A
#
# COMPACT_ATOMS: atom_id res chain seq x y z
N MET A 1 27.29 -20.42 -0.91
CA MET A 1 26.97 -19.88 0.44
C MET A 1 25.63 -20.46 0.87
N THR A 2 25.55 -21.03 2.06
CA THR A 2 24.38 -21.78 2.55
C THR A 2 23.17 -20.87 2.85
N PHE A 3 23.38 -19.56 2.98
CA PHE A 3 22.34 -18.56 3.17
C PHE A 3 22.56 -17.39 2.21
N PRO A 4 21.59 -17.11 1.30
CA PRO A 4 21.66 -15.93 0.43
C PRO A 4 21.41 -14.65 1.24
N ALA A 5 21.85 -13.51 0.68
CA ALA A 5 21.57 -12.20 1.26
C ALA A 5 20.08 -11.86 1.19
N GLN A 6 19.63 -10.94 2.06
CA GLN A 6 18.28 -10.39 1.96
C GLN A 6 18.08 -9.63 0.64
N ILE A 7 16.88 -9.70 0.09
CA ILE A 7 16.47 -8.88 -1.05
C ILE A 7 16.07 -7.48 -0.57
N ARG A 8 16.17 -6.49 -1.47
CA ARG A 8 15.68 -5.12 -1.23
C ARG A 8 14.52 -4.86 -2.16
N ILE A 9 13.41 -4.37 -1.60
CA ILE A 9 12.18 -4.07 -2.33
C ILE A 9 11.83 -2.62 -2.02
N PRO A 10 11.70 -1.75 -3.03
CA PRO A 10 11.21 -0.40 -2.83
C PRO A 10 9.83 -0.41 -2.15
N ALA A 11 9.70 0.35 -1.07
CA ALA A 11 8.46 0.49 -0.31
C ALA A 11 8.40 1.83 0.40
N THR A 12 7.20 2.24 0.80
CA THR A 12 6.99 3.44 1.64
C THR A 12 6.15 3.04 2.84
N TYR A 13 6.60 3.39 4.05
CA TYR A 13 5.83 3.17 5.27
C TYR A 13 5.07 4.44 5.63
N MET A 14 3.75 4.40 5.61
CA MET A 14 2.92 5.59 5.75
C MET A 14 1.87 5.41 6.85
N ARG A 15 1.53 6.53 7.50
CA ARG A 15 0.30 6.65 8.27
C ARG A 15 -0.81 7.16 7.35
N GLY A 16 -1.93 6.44 7.31
CA GLY A 16 -3.18 6.91 6.69
C GLY A 16 -4.28 6.92 7.74
N GLY A 17 -4.90 8.07 7.98
CA GLY A 17 -5.82 8.24 9.11
C GLY A 17 -5.18 7.83 10.43
N THR A 18 -5.79 6.86 11.10
CA THR A 18 -5.31 6.25 12.36
C THR A 18 -4.63 4.89 12.19
N SER A 19 -4.26 4.51 10.96
CA SER A 19 -3.58 3.24 10.65
C SER A 19 -2.19 3.48 10.06
N LYS A 20 -1.30 2.49 10.19
CA LYS A 20 0.00 2.47 9.50
C LYS A 20 0.05 1.25 8.59
N GLY A 21 0.72 1.38 7.44
CA GLY A 21 0.90 0.28 6.51
C GLY A 21 2.14 0.45 5.64
N VAL A 22 2.59 -0.67 5.07
CA VAL A 22 3.68 -0.70 4.09
C VAL A 22 3.08 -0.66 2.68
N PHE A 23 3.44 0.35 1.91
CA PHE A 23 2.94 0.63 0.57
C PHE A 23 3.98 0.21 -0.47
N PHE A 24 3.51 -0.45 -1.52
CA PHE A 24 4.30 -0.92 -2.64
C PHE A 24 3.69 -0.46 -3.95
N ARG A 25 4.53 -0.19 -4.95
CA ARG A 25 4.10 -0.22 -6.35
C ARG A 25 4.18 -1.65 -6.84
N LEU A 26 3.20 -2.09 -7.62
CA LEU A 26 3.17 -3.47 -8.13
C LEU A 26 4.44 -3.82 -8.89
N GLN A 27 4.92 -2.91 -9.74
CA GLN A 27 6.13 -3.09 -10.55
C GLN A 27 7.43 -3.19 -9.74
N ASP A 28 7.44 -2.73 -8.49
CA ASP A 28 8.62 -2.79 -7.62
C ASP A 28 8.71 -4.12 -6.87
N LEU A 29 7.63 -4.92 -6.86
CA LEU A 29 7.63 -6.25 -6.25
C LEU A 29 8.43 -7.24 -7.11
N PRO A 30 9.04 -8.27 -6.48
CA PRO A 30 9.58 -9.41 -7.22
C PRO A 30 8.55 -9.98 -8.19
N GLU A 31 8.98 -10.43 -9.38
CA GLU A 31 8.11 -10.88 -10.47
C GLU A 31 7.02 -11.87 -10.01
N ALA A 32 7.40 -12.90 -9.23
CA ALA A 32 6.46 -13.89 -8.69
C ALA A 32 5.39 -13.29 -7.75
N CYS A 33 5.61 -12.09 -7.21
CA CYS A 33 4.69 -11.37 -6.33
C CYS A 33 3.83 -10.34 -7.09
N GLN A 34 4.10 -10.09 -8.38
CA GLN A 34 3.33 -9.15 -9.20
C GLN A 34 1.96 -9.69 -9.62
N VAL A 35 1.69 -10.98 -9.39
CA VAL A 35 0.36 -11.59 -9.51
C VAL A 35 -0.17 -12.03 -8.14
N PRO A 36 -1.49 -12.05 -7.92
CA PRO A 36 -2.06 -12.58 -6.68
C PRO A 36 -1.68 -14.05 -6.50
N GLY A 37 -1.31 -14.44 -5.28
CA GLY A 37 -1.02 -15.83 -4.96
C GLY A 37 -0.01 -16.01 -3.83
N PRO A 38 0.40 -17.26 -3.57
CA PRO A 38 1.18 -17.62 -2.39
C PRO A 38 2.54 -16.93 -2.28
N ALA A 39 3.18 -16.60 -3.40
CA ALA A 39 4.46 -15.88 -3.38
C ALA A 39 4.30 -14.46 -2.82
N ARG A 40 3.27 -13.73 -3.27
CA ARG A 40 2.92 -12.41 -2.74
C ARG A 40 2.56 -12.49 -1.25
N ASP A 41 1.70 -13.43 -0.87
CA ASP A 41 1.27 -13.55 0.52
C ASP A 41 2.47 -13.84 1.44
N LYS A 42 3.37 -14.76 1.05
CA LYS A 42 4.60 -15.06 1.79
C LYS A 42 5.51 -13.84 1.93
N LEU A 43 5.66 -13.06 0.86
CA LEU A 43 6.44 -11.83 0.90
C LEU A 43 5.87 -10.85 1.93
N LEU A 44 4.57 -10.56 1.84
CA LEU A 44 3.91 -9.57 2.71
C LEU A 44 3.88 -10.03 4.16
N LEU A 45 3.66 -11.32 4.41
CA LEU A 45 3.81 -11.95 5.72
C LEU A 45 5.21 -11.70 6.29
N ARG A 46 6.28 -11.97 5.52
CA ARG A 46 7.66 -11.78 6.00
C ARG A 46 8.02 -10.31 6.22
N VAL A 47 7.53 -9.40 5.37
CA VAL A 47 7.70 -7.94 5.53
C VAL A 47 7.08 -7.46 6.84
N ILE A 48 5.87 -7.92 7.14
CA ILE A 48 5.15 -7.52 8.35
C ILE A 48 5.68 -8.23 9.60
N GLY A 49 6.28 -9.42 9.45
CA GLY A 49 6.81 -10.22 10.55
C GLY A 49 5.80 -11.23 11.08
N SER A 50 5.01 -11.84 10.20
CA SER A 50 3.98 -12.83 10.53
C SER A 50 4.17 -14.15 9.78
N PRO A 51 3.62 -15.27 10.29
CA PRO A 51 2.99 -15.42 11.61
C PRO A 51 4.02 -15.29 12.74
N ASP A 52 3.64 -14.60 13.81
CA ASP A 52 4.48 -14.42 14.99
C ASP A 52 3.84 -15.08 16.22
N PRO A 53 4.39 -16.18 16.75
CA PRO A 53 3.88 -16.83 17.96
C PRO A 53 4.01 -15.96 19.22
N TYR A 54 4.83 -14.90 19.19
CA TYR A 54 4.97 -13.95 20.30
C TYR A 54 3.95 -12.81 20.23
N GLU A 55 3.25 -12.66 19.11
CA GLU A 55 2.32 -11.56 18.84
C GLU A 55 2.95 -10.18 19.12
N LYS A 56 4.18 -9.97 18.65
CA LYS A 56 4.93 -8.70 18.77
C LYS A 56 5.37 -8.11 17.42
N GLN A 57 5.55 -8.94 16.39
CA GLN A 57 6.05 -8.57 15.06
C GLN A 57 7.41 -7.85 15.12
N ILE A 58 8.26 -8.17 16.11
CA ILE A 58 9.57 -7.52 16.33
C ILE A 58 10.54 -7.74 15.16
N ASP A 59 10.41 -8.84 14.42
CA ASP A 59 11.23 -9.16 13.23
C ASP A 59 10.53 -8.75 11.92
N GLY A 60 9.79 -7.64 11.94
CA GLY A 60 9.10 -7.09 10.77
C GLY A 60 8.68 -5.62 10.95
N LEU A 61 7.92 -5.11 9.99
CA LEU A 61 7.40 -3.73 10.01
C LEU A 61 6.02 -3.59 10.68
N GLY A 62 5.39 -4.72 11.05
CA GLY A 62 4.19 -4.75 11.86
C GLY A 62 4.46 -4.27 13.30
N ASN A 63 3.41 -3.91 14.03
CA ASN A 63 3.52 -3.50 15.43
C ASN A 63 2.43 -4.17 16.30
N ALA A 64 2.09 -5.41 15.94
CA ALA A 64 1.19 -6.32 16.64
C ALA A 64 -0.20 -5.75 16.99
N THR A 65 -0.74 -4.89 16.13
CA THR A 65 -2.15 -4.49 16.18
C THR A 65 -2.78 -4.59 14.79
N SER A 66 -4.09 -4.79 14.73
CA SER A 66 -4.81 -4.78 13.45
C SER A 66 -4.63 -3.46 12.67
N SER A 67 -4.44 -2.34 13.38
CA SER A 67 -4.18 -1.00 12.82
C SER A 67 -2.76 -0.81 12.25
N THR A 68 -1.83 -1.73 12.53
CA THR A 68 -0.42 -1.64 12.11
C THR A 68 0.11 -2.87 11.37
N SER A 69 -0.70 -3.93 11.26
CA SER A 69 -0.40 -5.15 10.49
C SER A 69 -1.07 -5.09 9.10
N LYS A 70 -0.62 -4.13 8.26
CA LYS A 70 -1.30 -3.77 7.01
C LYS A 70 -0.33 -3.58 5.86
N THR A 71 -0.71 -4.05 4.69
CA THR A 71 0.04 -3.84 3.44
C THR A 71 -0.88 -3.28 2.36
N VAL A 72 -0.30 -2.47 1.48
CA VAL A 72 -0.99 -1.83 0.37
C VAL A 72 -0.17 -2.01 -0.90
N ILE A 73 -0.83 -2.38 -1.99
CA ILE A 73 -0.23 -2.43 -3.32
C ILE A 73 -1.01 -1.50 -4.22
N LEU A 74 -0.31 -0.54 -4.84
CA LEU A 74 -0.84 0.29 -5.92
C LEU A 74 -0.33 -0.19 -7.27
N ALA A 75 -1.20 -0.19 -8.26
CA ALA A 75 -0.90 -0.60 -9.63
C ALA A 75 -1.48 0.40 -10.64
N ALA A 76 -1.00 0.32 -11.88
CA ALA A 76 -1.60 1.04 -12.99
C ALA A 76 -3.11 0.72 -13.07
N PRO A 77 -3.95 1.70 -13.45
CA PRO A 77 -5.39 1.54 -13.42
C PRO A 77 -5.85 0.48 -14.41
N THR A 78 -6.75 -0.41 -13.98
CA THR A 78 -7.40 -1.40 -14.86
C THR A 78 -8.81 -1.01 -15.26
N GLN A 79 -9.39 -0.01 -14.58
CA GLN A 79 -10.70 0.54 -14.88
C GLN A 79 -10.59 1.87 -15.63
N PRO A 80 -11.50 2.14 -16.59
CA PRO A 80 -11.64 3.47 -17.17
C PRO A 80 -11.85 4.53 -16.09
N ASP A 81 -11.38 5.75 -16.35
CA ASP A 81 -11.57 6.92 -15.49
C ASP A 81 -11.01 6.81 -14.07
N HIS A 82 -10.08 5.89 -13.83
CA HIS A 82 -9.31 5.80 -12.58
C HIS A 82 -7.85 6.11 -12.84
N ASP A 83 -7.18 6.67 -11.84
CA ASP A 83 -5.76 7.00 -11.90
C ASP A 83 -4.91 5.86 -11.34
N VAL A 84 -5.46 5.04 -10.42
CA VAL A 84 -4.71 3.98 -9.75
C VAL A 84 -5.62 2.85 -9.26
N ASP A 85 -5.13 1.61 -9.33
CA ASP A 85 -5.73 0.46 -8.68
C ASP A 85 -5.14 0.29 -7.27
N TYR A 86 -6.00 0.13 -6.27
CA TYR A 86 -5.66 -0.03 -4.87
C TYR A 86 -6.07 -1.41 -4.34
N LEU A 87 -5.07 -2.19 -3.92
CA LEU A 87 -5.25 -3.42 -3.16
C LEU A 87 -4.79 -3.26 -1.71
N PHE A 88 -5.65 -3.69 -0.79
CA PHE A 88 -5.41 -3.76 0.64
C PHE A 88 -5.26 -5.23 1.08
N GLY A 89 -4.18 -5.52 1.79
CA GLY A 89 -3.94 -6.81 2.45
C GLY A 89 -3.84 -6.63 3.97
N GLN A 90 -4.82 -7.18 4.70
CA GLN A 90 -4.76 -7.28 6.16
C GLN A 90 -3.96 -8.52 6.53
N VAL A 91 -2.81 -8.33 7.18
CA VAL A 91 -1.94 -9.44 7.56
C VAL A 91 -2.33 -9.91 8.97
N ALA A 92 -2.66 -11.20 9.11
CA ALA A 92 -2.92 -11.81 10.41
C ALA A 92 -1.62 -11.86 11.23
N ILE A 93 -1.71 -11.59 12.54
CA ILE A 93 -0.53 -11.53 13.40
C ILE A 93 -0.01 -12.95 13.68
N ASP A 94 -0.92 -13.84 14.08
CA ASP A 94 -0.67 -15.19 14.61
C ASP A 94 -0.71 -16.28 13.52
N LYS A 95 -1.29 -16.00 12.35
CA LYS A 95 -1.53 -16.98 11.28
C LYS A 95 -0.83 -16.60 9.97
N PRO A 96 -0.39 -17.58 9.17
CA PRO A 96 0.21 -17.33 7.86
C PRO A 96 -0.88 -16.98 6.83
N PHE A 97 -1.56 -15.85 7.04
CA PHE A 97 -2.73 -15.46 6.26
C PHE A 97 -2.74 -13.95 5.96
N VAL A 98 -3.06 -13.61 4.72
CA VAL A 98 -3.32 -12.24 4.27
C VAL A 98 -4.76 -12.19 3.76
N ASP A 99 -5.59 -11.38 4.40
CA ASP A 99 -6.97 -11.17 4.00
C ASP A 99 -7.07 -10.05 2.96
N TRP A 100 -7.63 -10.39 1.80
CA TRP A 100 -7.85 -9.52 0.65
C TRP A 100 -9.33 -9.18 0.42
N SER A 101 -10.23 -9.58 1.33
CA SER A 101 -11.69 -9.43 1.13
C SER A 101 -12.22 -8.02 1.45
N GLY A 102 -11.47 -7.24 2.22
CA GLY A 102 -11.91 -5.95 2.75
C GLY A 102 -11.22 -4.73 2.13
N ASN A 103 -11.67 -3.56 2.58
CA ASN A 103 -10.99 -2.28 2.37
C ASN A 103 -10.50 -1.74 3.72
N CYS A 104 -9.49 -0.86 3.71
CA CYS A 104 -9.12 -0.05 4.86
C CYS A 104 -9.34 1.43 4.56
N GLY A 105 -10.45 1.98 5.05
CA GLY A 105 -10.81 3.39 4.85
C GLY A 105 -9.79 4.39 5.40
N ASN A 106 -9.09 4.04 6.49
CA ASN A 106 -8.01 4.85 7.04
C ASN A 106 -6.83 4.99 6.05
N LEU A 107 -6.39 3.88 5.46
CA LEU A 107 -5.23 3.90 4.55
C LEU A 107 -5.55 4.58 3.20
N THR A 108 -6.82 4.71 2.82
CA THR A 108 -7.22 5.47 1.63
C THR A 108 -6.64 6.89 1.60
N ALA A 109 -6.53 7.56 2.76
CA ALA A 109 -5.92 8.89 2.83
C ALA A 109 -4.45 8.89 2.35
N ALA A 110 -3.69 7.86 2.74
CA ALA A 110 -2.31 7.68 2.30
C ALA A 110 -2.21 7.14 0.87
N VAL A 111 -3.21 6.38 0.39
CA VAL A 111 -3.27 5.90 -1.00
C VAL A 111 -3.27 7.07 -1.99
N GLY A 112 -4.07 8.11 -1.74
CA GLY A 112 -4.08 9.30 -2.61
C GLY A 112 -2.71 9.97 -2.72
N ALA A 113 -2.04 10.17 -1.57
CA ALA A 113 -0.70 10.74 -1.52
C ALA A 113 0.33 9.84 -2.23
N PHE A 114 0.33 8.53 -1.95
CA PHE A 114 1.24 7.56 -2.56
C PHE A 114 0.99 7.37 -4.06
N ALA A 115 -0.25 7.57 -4.54
CA ALA A 115 -0.55 7.53 -5.97
C ALA A 115 0.17 8.67 -6.73
N ILE A 116 0.21 9.86 -6.14
CA ILE A 116 0.88 11.03 -6.72
C ILE A 116 2.40 10.84 -6.66
N SER A 117 2.97 10.63 -5.48
CA SER A 117 4.42 10.48 -5.31
C SER A 117 4.98 9.21 -5.95
N GLY A 118 4.16 8.15 -6.06
CA GLY A 118 4.48 6.90 -6.74
C GLY A 118 4.41 6.97 -8.27
N GLY A 119 3.93 8.09 -8.83
CA GLY A 119 3.88 8.35 -10.27
C GLY A 119 2.71 7.68 -11.01
N PHE A 120 1.60 7.39 -10.33
CA PHE A 120 0.40 6.82 -10.96
C PHE A 120 -0.55 7.87 -11.53
N VAL A 121 -0.52 9.09 -11.00
CA VAL A 121 -1.35 10.20 -11.48
C VAL A 121 -0.64 10.92 -12.62
N ASP A 122 -1.35 11.14 -13.73
CA ASP A 122 -0.85 11.94 -14.85
C ASP A 122 -0.41 13.33 -14.36
N LYS A 123 0.81 13.74 -14.72
CA LYS A 123 1.39 15.04 -14.35
C LYS A 123 0.50 16.20 -14.78
N ALA A 124 -0.24 16.09 -15.89
CA ALA A 124 -1.17 17.12 -16.33
C ALA A 124 -2.33 17.37 -15.34
N ARG A 125 -2.61 16.41 -14.43
CA ARG A 125 -3.63 16.50 -13.39
C ARG A 125 -3.08 16.94 -12.02
N ILE A 126 -1.77 17.10 -11.89
CA ILE A 126 -1.12 17.55 -10.65
C ILE A 126 -0.85 19.05 -10.81
N PRO A 127 -1.57 19.95 -10.10
CA PRO A 127 -1.31 21.38 -10.19
C PRO A 127 0.00 21.74 -9.48
N ASP A 128 0.63 22.87 -9.83
CA ASP A 128 1.79 23.38 -9.06
C ASP A 128 1.40 23.67 -7.60
N ASN A 129 0.21 24.24 -7.38
CA ASN A 129 -0.35 24.49 -6.04
C ASN A 129 -1.87 24.29 -6.09
N GLY A 130 -2.46 23.68 -5.05
CA GLY A 130 -3.90 23.51 -4.95
C GLY A 130 -4.31 22.11 -4.51
N ILE A 131 -5.30 21.52 -5.20
CA ILE A 131 -5.84 20.19 -4.88
C ILE A 131 -5.72 19.29 -6.11
N CYS A 132 -5.05 18.15 -5.98
CA CYS A 132 -5.11 17.06 -6.95
C CYS A 132 -6.25 16.10 -6.58
N THR A 133 -7.13 15.81 -7.54
CA THR A 133 -8.21 14.83 -7.35
C THR A 133 -7.80 13.48 -7.94
N VAL A 134 -7.51 12.53 -7.05
CA VAL A 134 -7.08 11.17 -7.38
C VAL A 134 -8.29 10.23 -7.35
N ARG A 135 -8.52 9.52 -8.46
CA ARG A 135 -9.60 8.55 -8.63
C ARG A 135 -9.03 7.16 -8.43
N ILE A 136 -9.36 6.57 -7.29
CA ILE A 136 -8.80 5.30 -6.81
C ILE A 136 -9.81 4.20 -7.08
N TRP A 137 -9.41 3.18 -7.84
CA TRP A 137 -10.19 1.95 -7.95
C TRP A 137 -9.83 1.03 -6.78
N GLN A 138 -10.74 0.90 -5.82
CA GLN A 138 -10.57 -0.06 -4.72
C GLN A 138 -10.85 -1.46 -5.28
N ALA A 139 -9.79 -2.23 -5.54
CA ALA A 139 -9.87 -3.49 -6.26
C ALA A 139 -10.39 -4.68 -5.41
N ASN A 140 -10.26 -4.62 -4.08
CA ASN A 140 -10.80 -5.65 -3.18
C ASN A 140 -12.34 -5.68 -3.25
N ILE A 141 -12.97 -4.50 -3.17
CA ILE A 141 -14.44 -4.36 -3.08
C ILE A 141 -15.08 -3.82 -4.36
N ARG A 142 -14.28 -3.50 -5.37
CA ARG A 142 -14.70 -2.98 -6.69
C ARG A 142 -15.52 -1.71 -6.59
N LYS A 143 -14.95 -0.69 -5.94
CA LYS A 143 -15.59 0.62 -5.75
C LYS A 143 -14.62 1.75 -6.05
N THR A 144 -15.15 2.82 -6.62
CA THR A 144 -14.43 4.08 -6.79
C THR A 144 -14.33 4.81 -5.46
N ILE A 145 -13.15 5.34 -5.17
CA ILE A 145 -12.91 6.29 -4.09
C ILE A 145 -12.24 7.53 -4.68
N VAL A 146 -12.64 8.72 -4.24
CA VAL A 146 -12.05 9.98 -4.68
C VAL A 146 -11.28 10.58 -3.50
N ALA A 147 -9.99 10.83 -3.70
CA ALA A 147 -9.14 11.52 -2.73
C ALA A 147 -8.76 12.90 -3.26
N HIS A 148 -9.04 13.93 -2.44
CA HIS A 148 -8.63 15.31 -2.70
C HIS A 148 -7.36 15.58 -1.92
N VAL A 149 -6.22 15.57 -2.61
CA VAL A 149 -4.89 15.66 -1.99
C VAL A 149 -4.33 17.07 -2.21
N PRO A 150 -3.96 17.80 -1.13
CA PRO A 150 -3.35 19.10 -1.27
C PRO A 150 -1.95 19.01 -1.88
N ILE A 151 -1.62 19.97 -2.74
CA ILE A 151 -0.37 20.06 -3.50
C ILE A 151 0.27 21.43 -3.28
N ASN A 152 1.58 21.44 -3.08
CA ASN A 152 2.41 22.64 -2.94
C ASN A 152 3.72 22.42 -3.70
N ASN A 153 4.07 23.34 -4.58
CA ASN A 153 5.21 23.23 -5.51
C ASN A 153 5.28 21.90 -6.29
N GLY A 154 4.14 21.41 -6.77
CA GLY A 154 4.01 20.18 -7.56
C GLY A 154 4.11 18.88 -6.73
N GLU A 155 4.27 18.98 -5.42
CA GLU A 155 4.45 17.85 -4.50
C GLU A 155 3.29 17.76 -3.50
N VAL A 156 3.07 16.57 -2.93
CA VAL A 156 2.05 16.38 -1.88
C VAL A 156 2.35 17.26 -0.67
N GLN A 157 1.38 18.10 -0.28
CA GLN A 157 1.45 18.89 0.94
C GLN A 157 1.02 18.04 2.14
N GLU A 158 1.99 17.45 2.84
CA GLU A 158 1.72 16.54 3.95
C GLU A 158 1.54 17.24 5.30
N THR A 159 2.27 18.33 5.54
CA THR A 159 2.19 19.11 6.79
C THR A 159 1.02 20.09 6.77
N GLY A 160 0.54 20.46 7.95
CA GLY A 160 -0.55 21.42 8.15
C GLY A 160 -0.63 21.88 9.60
#